data_AF-A0A9D8GYV3-F1
#
_entry.id   AF-A0A9D8GYV3-F1
#
_cell.length_a   1.000
_cell.length_b   1.000
_cell.length_c   1.000
_cell.angle_alpha   90.00
_cell.angle_beta   90.00
_cell.angle_gamma   90.00
#
_symmetry.space_group_name_H-M   'P 1'
#
loop_
_entity.id
_entity.type
_entity.pdbx_description
1 polymer ?
#
loop_
_entity_poly.entity_id
_entity_poly.type
_entity_poly.pdbx_seq_one_letter_code
_entity_poly.pdbx_strand_id
1 'polypeptide(L)' 'MPAAPGCRLYLISPERIEHPAIFADDLRAALDGGDVAALQLRLKDVSDEAIVRAADALRPICQQRDVAFVM' A
#
# COMPACT_ATOMS: atom_id res chain seq x y z
N MET A 1 9.62 11.79 -29.78
CA MET A 1 8.54 12.02 -28.78
C MET A 1 9.03 11.34 -27.51
N PRO A 2 9.20 12.03 -26.36
CA PRO A 2 9.38 11.30 -25.11
C PRO A 2 8.14 10.42 -24.94
N ALA A 3 8.33 9.15 -24.56
CA ALA A 3 7.22 8.28 -24.23
C ALA A 3 6.38 8.99 -23.14
N ALA A 4 5.04 8.99 -23.29
CA ALA A 4 4.20 9.47 -22.21
C ALA A 4 4.63 8.76 -20.91
N PRO A 5 4.78 9.48 -19.78
CA PRO A 5 5.18 8.85 -18.53
C PRO A 5 4.27 7.64 -18.32
N GLY A 6 4.87 6.47 -18.09
CA GLY A 6 4.15 5.21 -17.97
C GLY A 6 3.00 5.36 -16.98
N CYS A 7 1.86 4.74 -17.28
CA CYS A 7 0.74 4.75 -16.36
C CYS A 7 1.16 4.01 -15.08
N ARG A 8 1.26 4.73 -13.97
CA ARG A 8 1.59 4.18 -12.65
C ARG A 8 0.31 3.77 -11.94
N LEU A 9 0.36 2.66 -11.21
CA LEU A 9 -0.80 2.14 -10.50
C LEU A 9 -1.03 2.89 -9.18
N TYR A 10 -2.29 3.12 -8.84
CA TYR A 10 -2.72 3.66 -7.55
C TYR A 10 -3.54 2.58 -6.83
N LEU A 11 -3.01 2.06 -5.73
CA LEU A 11 -3.64 0.98 -4.97
C LEU A 11 -4.42 1.55 -3.79
N ILE A 12 -5.56 0.94 -3.48
CA ILE A 12 -6.39 1.27 -2.31
C ILE A 12 -6.54 0.01 -1.48
N SER A 13 -6.31 0.11 -0.17
CA SER A 13 -6.47 -1.03 0.73
C SER A 13 -7.94 -1.46 0.82
N PRO A 14 -8.21 -2.73 1.15
CA PRO A 14 -9.53 -3.15 1.61
C PRO A 14 -9.99 -2.33 2.82
N GLU A 15 -11.29 -2.31 3.08
CA GLU A 15 -11.87 -1.61 4.23
C GLU A 15 -11.52 -2.27 5.59
N ARG A 16 -11.08 -3.53 5.58
CA ARG A 16 -10.64 -4.27 6.75
C ARG A 16 -9.43 -5.14 6.41
N ILE A 17 -8.42 -5.11 7.27
CA ILE A 17 -7.24 -6.00 7.20
C ILE A 17 -7.21 -6.80 8.50
N GLU A 18 -7.57 -8.08 8.43
CA GLU A 18 -7.59 -8.97 9.61
C GLU A 18 -6.20 -9.45 9.99
N HIS A 19 -5.34 -9.70 8.99
CA HIS A 19 -3.97 -10.20 9.17
C HIS A 19 -2.96 -9.27 8.48
N PRO A 20 -2.44 -8.25 9.18
CA PRO A 20 -1.49 -7.29 8.60
C PRO A 20 -0.23 -7.92 8.02
N ALA A 21 0.25 -9.02 8.61
CA ALA A 21 1.43 -9.73 8.13
C ALA A 21 1.19 -10.43 6.79
N ILE A 22 0.01 -11.06 6.62
CA ILE A 22 -0.37 -11.70 5.36
C ILE A 22 -0.55 -10.64 4.27
N PHE A 23 -1.27 -9.56 4.59
CA PHE A 23 -1.48 -8.46 3.65
C PHE A 23 -0.17 -7.77 3.26
N ALA A 24 0.81 -7.69 4.17
CA ALA A 24 2.13 -7.17 3.86
C ALA A 24 2.88 -8.01 2.80
N ASP A 25 2.75 -9.33 2.84
CA ASP A 25 3.35 -10.21 1.83
C ASP A 25 2.64 -10.10 0.48
N ASP A 26 1.30 -10.04 0.48
CA ASP A 26 0.51 -9.78 -0.72
C ASP A 26 0.87 -8.42 -1.35
N LEU A 27 1.03 -7.38 -0.50
CA LEU A 27 1.45 -6.07 -0.94
C LEU A 27 2.85 -6.12 -1.56
N ARG A 28 3.81 -6.82 -0.96
CA ARG A 28 5.15 -7.00 -1.56
C ARG A 28 5.06 -7.61 -2.94
N ALA A 29 4.33 -8.72 -3.08
CA ALA A 29 4.14 -9.38 -4.36
C ALA A 29 3.47 -8.47 -5.40
N ALA A 30 2.48 -7.66 -4.99
CA ALA A 30 1.82 -6.70 -5.86
C ALA A 30 2.76 -5.58 -6.32
N LEU A 31 3.56 -5.03 -5.41
CA LEU A 31 4.54 -3.98 -5.72
C LEU A 31 5.71 -4.51 -6.56
N ASP A 32 6.07 -5.79 -6.45
CA ASP A 32 7.09 -6.43 -7.29
C ASP A 32 6.59 -6.71 -8.72
N GLY A 33 5.26 -6.69 -8.94
CA GLY A 33 4.63 -6.98 -10.23
C GLY A 33 4.57 -5.81 -11.21
N GLY A 34 4.86 -4.57 -10.80
CA GLY A 34 4.79 -3.42 -11.70
C GLY A 34 5.03 -2.06 -11.03
N ASP A 35 4.91 -0.99 -11.82
CA ASP A 35 5.10 0.38 -11.34
C ASP A 35 3.87 0.89 -10.58
N VAL A 36 4.02 1.02 -9.27
CA VAL A 36 3.01 1.56 -8.36
C VAL A 36 3.45 2.94 -7.89
N ALA A 37 2.62 3.95 -8.08
CA ALA A 37 2.88 5.30 -7.59
C ALA A 37 2.55 5.46 -6.11
N ALA A 38 1.43 4.88 -5.67
CA ALA A 38 0.97 5.05 -4.30
C ALA A 38 0.08 3.91 -3.82
N LEU A 39 0.03 3.76 -2.49
CA LEU A 39 -0.92 2.95 -1.75
C LEU A 39 -1.70 3.85 -0.79
N GLN A 40 -3.03 3.82 -0.87
CA GLN A 40 -3.92 4.45 0.09
C GLN A 40 -4.42 3.43 1.11
N LEU A 41 -4.11 3.63 2.38
CA LEU A 41 -4.68 2.89 3.50
C LEU A 41 -6.04 3.48 3.84
N ARG A 42 -7.12 2.75 3.53
CA ARG A 42 -8.49 3.16 3.80
C ARG A 42 -9.24 2.07 4.56
N LEU A 43 -9.08 2.07 5.88
CA LEU A 43 -9.80 1.17 6.77
C LEU A 43 -11.09 1.83 7.29
N LYS A 44 -12.16 1.06 7.45
CA LYS A 44 -13.44 1.49 8.02
C LYS A 44 -13.79 0.63 9.22
N ASP A 45 -14.51 1.21 10.18
CA ASP A 45 -15.01 0.50 11.36
C ASP A 45 -13.92 -0.29 12.11
N VAL A 46 -12.72 0.31 12.18
CA VAL A 46 -11.56 -0.19 12.91
C VAL A 46 -11.08 0.87 13.90
N SER A 47 -10.45 0.42 15.00
CA SER A 47 -9.83 1.30 15.98
C SER A 47 -8.59 1.99 15.41
N ASP A 48 -8.27 3.19 15.91
CA ASP A 48 -7.03 3.91 15.57
C ASP A 48 -5.77 3.06 15.78
N GLU A 49 -5.73 2.24 16.83
CA GLU A 49 -4.59 1.33 17.04
C GLU A 49 -4.41 0.31 15.91
N ALA A 50 -5.51 -0.16 15.32
CA ALA A 50 -5.45 -1.09 14.19
C ALA A 50 -4.96 -0.39 12.92
N ILE A 51 -5.36 0.88 12.72
CA ILE A 51 -4.85 1.74 11.65
C ILE A 51 -3.34 1.95 11.82
N VAL A 52 -2.88 2.31 13.02
CA VAL A 52 -1.45 2.50 13.32
C VAL A 52 -0.67 1.21 13.11
N ARG A 53 -1.14 0.07 13.62
CA ARG A 53 -0.49 -1.23 13.41
C ARG A 53 -0.38 -1.61 11.92
N ALA A 54 -1.43 -1.35 11.13
CA ALA A 54 -1.40 -1.58 9.70
C ALA A 54 -0.42 -0.61 9.00
N ALA A 55 -0.45 0.67 9.36
CA ALA A 55 0.47 1.67 8.81
C ALA A 55 1.93 1.33 9.13
N ASP A 56 2.25 0.94 10.36
CA ASP A 56 3.61 0.56 10.76
C ASP A 56 4.12 -0.68 10.01
N ALA A 57 3.24 -1.63 9.69
CA ALA A 57 3.61 -2.81 8.90
C ALA A 57 3.81 -2.48 7.40
N LEU A 58 2.97 -1.60 6.83
CA LEU A 58 2.91 -1.37 5.38
C LEU A 58 3.77 -0.20 4.91
N ARG A 59 3.92 0.84 5.72
CA ARG A 59 4.70 2.04 5.38
C ARG A 59 6.16 1.73 5.01
N PRO A 60 6.90 0.87 5.74
CA PRO A 60 8.28 0.54 5.36
C PRO A 60 8.35 -0.18 4.01
N ILE A 61 7.34 -0.99 3.67
CA ILE A 61 7.30 -1.75 2.41
C ILE A 61 7.13 -0.81 1.22
N CYS A 62 6.24 0.18 1.35
CA CYS A 62 6.03 1.20 0.33
C CYS A 62 7.27 2.10 0.18
N GLN A 63 7.86 2.55 1.29
CA GLN A 63 9.04 3.43 1.26
C GLN A 63 10.26 2.76 0.63
N GLN A 64 10.47 1.46 0.87
CA GLN A 64 11.56 0.70 0.25
C GLN A 64 11.45 0.62 -1.28
N ARG A 65 10.26 0.84 -1.84
CA ARG A 65 9.96 0.74 -3.27
C ARG A 65 9.61 2.08 -3.91
N ASP A 66 9.88 3.19 -3.23
CA ASP A 66 9.52 4.56 -3.68
C ASP A 66 8.02 4.72 -4.00
N VAL A 67 7.18 3.99 -3.26
CA VAL A 67 5.72 4.07 -3.35
C VAL A 67 5.22 5.04 -2.28
N ALA A 68 4.43 6.04 -2.70
CA ALA A 68 3.82 6.97 -1.77
C ALA A 68 2.79 6.26 -0.88
N PHE A 69 2.83 6.51 0.43
CA PHE A 69 1.86 5.96 1.38
C PHE A 69 0.88 7.05 1.81
N VAL A 70 -0.40 6.87 1.51
CA VAL A 70 -1.50 7.80 1.80
C VAL A 70 -2.41 7.17 2.86
N MET A 71 -2.86 7.95 3.85
CA MET A 71 -3.78 7.52 4.91
C MET A 71 -5.07 8.31 4.84
#